data_AF-D7TBC2-F1
#
_entry.id   AF-D7TBC2-F1
#
_cell.length_a   1.000
_cell.length_b   1.000
_cell.length_c   1.000
_cell.angle_alpha   90.00
_cell.angle_beta   90.00
_cell.angle_gamma   90.00
#
_symmetry.space_group_name_H-M   'P 1'
#
loop_
_entity.id
_entity.type
_entity.pdbx_description
1 polymer ?
#
loop_
_entity_poly.entity_id
_entity_poly.type
_entity_poly.pdbx_seq_one_letter_code
_entity_poly.pdbx_strand_id
1 'polypeptide(L)'
;MKKLARKLRRNSREFDDENFSLPTLDDSRPIDSQEQEELVRSLERSQAQQSLLWRSVFSVFLFCFAAFLVYSIFQQVSSPWELRYHAYFMEEIDSSMIIFADWVAVLACSMAIIGLLHKSKSHRWLIWYSCSAGIILAIFWLYYMLRLPKFRWDVIWLPFGPLGGAALSLYVDHLLNESSEEVRKLRSYMYAYKAS
;
A
#
# COMPACT_ATOMS: atom_id res chain seq x y z
N MET A 1 -26.14 16.35 14.70
CA MET A 1 -25.45 16.30 13.38
C MET A 1 -25.49 17.63 12.58
N LYS A 2 -26.57 18.43 12.60
CA LYS A 2 -26.68 19.69 11.80
C LYS A 2 -25.67 20.82 12.13
N LYS A 3 -25.02 20.81 13.31
CA LYS A 3 -23.96 21.77 13.67
C LYS A 3 -22.59 21.40 13.07
N LEU A 4 -22.29 20.11 12.93
CA LEU A 4 -21.03 19.62 12.37
C LEU A 4 -20.97 19.85 10.86
N ALA A 5 -22.07 19.58 10.15
CA ALA A 5 -22.17 19.81 8.71
C ALA A 5 -22.01 21.29 8.32
N ARG A 6 -22.49 22.22 9.16
CA ARG A 6 -22.28 23.66 8.95
C ARG A 6 -20.84 24.09 9.19
N LYS A 7 -20.15 23.48 10.17
CA LYS A 7 -18.75 23.77 10.45
C LYS A 7 -17.84 23.26 9.32
N LEU A 8 -18.12 22.07 8.79
CA LEU A 8 -17.40 21.47 7.67
C LEU A 8 -17.57 22.30 6.37
N ARG A 9 -18.79 22.75 6.07
CA ARG A 9 -19.07 23.59 4.89
C ARG A 9 -18.43 24.99 5.01
N ARG A 10 -18.23 25.51 6.23
CA ARG A 10 -17.53 26.79 6.43
C ARG A 10 -16.03 26.63 6.20
N ASN A 11 -15.40 25.60 6.77
CA ASN A 11 -13.98 25.31 6.55
C ASN A 11 -13.68 25.01 5.08
N SER A 12 -14.57 24.32 4.36
CA SER A 12 -14.38 24.04 2.93
C SER A 12 -14.42 25.30 2.06
N ARG A 13 -15.21 26.32 2.43
CA ARG A 13 -15.26 27.60 1.70
C ARG A 13 -14.06 28.49 2.02
N GLU A 14 -13.59 28.45 3.26
CA GLU A 14 -12.41 29.19 3.71
C GLU A 14 -11.13 28.63 3.04
N PHE A 15 -11.08 27.31 2.79
CA PHE A 15 -9.96 26.65 2.12
C PHE A 15 -9.95 26.80 0.59
N ASP A 16 -11.13 26.95 -0.04
CA ASP A 16 -11.22 27.20 -1.49
C ASP A 16 -10.93 28.67 -1.84
N ASP A 17 -11.30 29.65 -1.01
CA ASP A 17 -11.02 31.07 -1.28
C ASP A 17 -9.51 31.42 -1.11
N GLU A 18 -8.75 30.71 -0.28
CA GLU A 18 -7.29 30.91 -0.14
C GLU A 18 -6.47 30.32 -1.31
N ASN A 19 -7.01 29.34 -2.04
CA ASN A 19 -6.29 28.66 -3.13
C ASN A 19 -6.55 29.25 -4.53
N PHE A 20 -7.50 30.16 -4.66
CA PHE A 20 -7.89 30.79 -5.94
C PHE A 20 -7.54 32.29 -6.01
N SER A 21 -6.68 32.80 -5.12
CA SER A 21 -6.11 34.14 -5.28
C SER A 21 -5.04 34.15 -6.37
N LEU A 22 -5.24 35.00 -7.39
CA LEU A 22 -4.23 35.31 -8.40
C LEU A 22 -2.92 35.76 -7.71
N PRO A 23 -1.74 35.45 -8.28
CA PRO A 23 -0.47 35.85 -7.68
C PRO A 23 -0.46 37.36 -7.48
N THR A 24 -0.35 37.80 -6.24
CA THR A 24 -0.26 39.23 -5.93
C THR A 24 1.18 39.69 -6.06
N LEU A 25 1.40 40.99 -6.27
CA LEU A 25 2.73 41.58 -6.47
C LEU A 25 3.71 41.32 -5.29
N ASP A 26 3.19 40.87 -4.14
CA ASP A 26 3.95 40.42 -2.96
C ASP A 26 4.56 39.01 -3.11
N ASP A 27 4.06 38.15 -4.02
CA ASP A 27 4.63 36.82 -4.33
C ASP A 27 5.99 36.90 -5.03
N SER A 28 6.36 38.07 -5.55
CA SER A 28 7.67 38.35 -6.14
C SER A 28 8.75 38.63 -5.11
N ARG A 29 8.41 38.70 -3.82
CA ARG A 29 9.36 38.95 -2.75
C ARG A 29 10.10 37.65 -2.41
N PRO A 30 11.45 37.67 -2.29
CA PRO A 30 12.19 36.50 -1.82
C PRO A 30 11.61 36.06 -0.48
N ILE A 31 11.25 34.78 -0.38
CA ILE A 31 10.67 34.20 0.83
C ILE A 31 11.60 34.48 2.02
N ASP A 32 11.04 34.84 3.18
CA ASP A 32 11.88 35.10 4.34
C ASP A 32 12.52 33.80 4.85
N SER A 33 13.72 33.89 5.41
CA SER A 33 14.46 32.72 5.90
C SER A 33 13.70 31.97 7.00
N GLN A 34 12.91 32.67 7.82
CA GLN A 34 12.07 32.06 8.83
C GLN A 34 10.86 31.36 8.21
N GLU A 35 10.20 31.99 7.23
CA GLU A 35 9.09 31.41 6.48
C GLU A 35 9.51 30.15 5.72
N GLN A 36 10.72 30.14 5.15
CA GLN A 36 11.30 28.97 4.49
C GLN A 36 11.54 27.81 5.46
N GLU A 37 12.10 28.08 6.65
CA GLU A 37 12.32 27.05 7.68
C GLU A 37 11.00 26.48 8.21
N GLU A 38 9.98 27.32 8.37
CA GLU A 38 8.64 26.91 8.79
C GLU A 38 7.94 26.07 7.72
N LEU A 39 8.09 26.42 6.45
CA LEU A 39 7.56 25.67 5.31
C LEU A 39 8.24 24.30 5.16
N VAL A 40 9.57 24.21 5.29
CA VAL A 40 10.29 22.92 5.29
C VAL A 40 9.82 22.05 6.46
N ARG A 41 9.64 22.65 7.65
CA ARG A 41 9.19 21.93 8.85
C ARG A 41 7.72 21.48 8.74
N SER A 42 6.86 22.24 8.07
CA SER A 42 5.47 21.86 7.83
C SER A 42 5.38 20.71 6.82
N LEU A 43 6.19 20.75 5.75
CA LEU A 43 6.32 19.65 4.78
C LEU A 43 6.79 18.35 5.43
N GLU A 44 7.81 18.40 6.29
CA GLU A 44 8.29 17.22 7.03
C GLU A 44 7.21 16.57 7.89
N ARG A 45 6.44 17.40 8.62
CA ARG A 45 5.34 16.90 9.47
C ARG A 45 4.22 16.32 8.63
N SER A 46 3.81 17.02 7.57
CA SER A 46 2.77 16.57 6.65
C SER A 46 3.15 15.23 6.01
N GLN A 47 4.37 15.12 5.51
CA GLN A 47 4.89 13.91 4.90
C GLN A 47 4.99 12.75 5.90
N ALA A 48 5.47 12.99 7.11
CA ALA A 48 5.52 11.96 8.16
C ALA A 48 4.12 11.43 8.50
N GLN A 49 3.14 12.32 8.58
CA GLN A 49 1.75 11.96 8.85
C GLN A 49 1.10 11.23 7.67
N GLN A 50 1.26 11.71 6.44
CA GLN A 50 0.77 11.06 5.23
C GLN A 50 1.40 9.67 5.05
N SER A 51 2.70 9.55 5.31
CA SER A 51 3.42 8.26 5.29
C SER A 51 2.79 7.25 6.24
N LEU A 52 2.55 7.63 7.50
CA LEU A 52 1.93 6.75 8.48
C LEU A 52 0.49 6.40 8.12
N LEU A 53 -0.30 7.36 7.64
CA LEU A 53 -1.68 7.14 7.22
C LEU A 53 -1.76 6.14 6.07
N TRP A 54 -1.00 6.36 5.00
CA TRP A 54 -1.02 5.46 3.83
C TRP A 54 -0.50 4.07 4.18
N ARG A 55 0.61 3.97 4.94
CA ARG A 55 1.11 2.67 5.41
C ARG A 55 0.07 1.91 6.24
N SER A 56 -0.66 2.62 7.10
CA SER A 56 -1.73 2.02 7.90
C SER A 56 -2.91 1.55 7.06
N VAL A 57 -3.39 2.37 6.12
CA VAL A 57 -4.52 2.02 5.23
C VAL A 57 -4.19 0.78 4.40
N PHE A 58 -3.01 0.74 3.77
CA PHE A 58 -2.61 -0.43 2.98
C PHE A 58 -2.36 -1.67 3.84
N SER A 59 -1.81 -1.51 5.04
CA SER A 59 -1.64 -2.61 5.98
C SER A 59 -2.98 -3.21 6.42
N VAL A 60 -3.99 -2.38 6.70
CA VAL A 60 -5.35 -2.84 7.04
C VAL A 60 -6.00 -3.55 5.86
N PHE A 61 -5.85 -3.01 4.65
CA PHE A 61 -6.37 -3.66 3.44
C PHE A 61 -5.75 -5.06 3.22
N LEU A 62 -4.42 -5.18 3.32
CA LEU A 62 -3.72 -6.45 3.23
C LEU A 62 -4.11 -7.42 4.36
N PHE A 63 -4.35 -6.90 5.57
CA PHE A 63 -4.80 -7.70 6.69
C PHE A 63 -6.19 -8.30 6.44
N CYS A 64 -7.13 -7.50 5.93
CA CYS A 64 -8.45 -7.98 5.53
C CYS A 64 -8.35 -9.08 4.46
N PHE A 65 -7.47 -8.91 3.47
CA PHE A 65 -7.23 -9.92 2.45
C PHE A 65 -6.63 -11.21 3.04
N ALA A 66 -5.65 -11.11 3.93
CA ALA A 66 -5.08 -12.27 4.61
C ALA A 66 -6.13 -13.01 5.48
N ALA A 67 -7.00 -12.28 6.18
CA ALA A 67 -8.10 -12.87 6.94
C ALA A 67 -9.09 -13.61 6.04
N PHE A 68 -9.39 -13.07 4.85
CA PHE A 68 -10.20 -13.75 3.85
C PHE A 68 -9.55 -15.05 3.35
N LEU A 69 -8.23 -15.05 3.11
CA LEU A 69 -7.50 -16.28 2.75
C LEU A 69 -7.52 -17.32 3.86
N VAL A 70 -7.33 -16.92 5.12
CA VAL A 70 -7.43 -17.83 6.28
C VAL A 70 -8.83 -18.43 6.39
N TYR A 71 -9.87 -17.63 6.18
CA TYR A 71 -11.25 -18.12 6.13
C TYR A 71 -11.45 -19.12 4.98
N SER A 72 -10.87 -18.85 3.81
CA SER A 72 -10.90 -19.75 2.67
C SER A 72 -10.23 -21.09 2.97
N ILE A 73 -9.07 -21.09 3.64
CA ILE A 73 -8.37 -22.30 4.10
C ILE A 73 -9.25 -23.08 5.08
N PHE A 74 -9.85 -22.39 6.05
CA PHE A 74 -10.72 -23.03 7.05
C PHE A 74 -11.93 -23.71 6.40
N GLN A 75 -12.55 -23.05 5.41
CA GLN A 75 -13.61 -23.66 4.62
C GLN A 75 -13.12 -24.85 3.80
N GLN A 76 -11.95 -24.75 3.14
CA GLN A 76 -11.40 -25.84 2.33
C GLN A 76 -11.07 -27.10 3.18
N VAL A 77 -10.67 -26.91 4.44
CA VAL A 77 -10.41 -28.02 5.40
C VAL A 77 -11.71 -28.62 5.92
N SER A 78 -12.73 -27.78 6.23
CA SER A 78 -13.98 -28.24 6.84
C SER A 78 -14.95 -28.85 5.83
N SER A 79 -15.03 -28.24 4.65
CA SER A 79 -15.92 -28.58 3.54
C SER A 79 -15.14 -28.57 2.23
N PRO A 80 -14.40 -29.64 1.91
CA PRO A 80 -13.58 -29.67 0.70
C PRO A 80 -14.47 -29.47 -0.53
N TRP A 81 -14.07 -28.51 -1.39
CA TRP A 81 -14.69 -28.20 -2.68
C TRP A 81 -16.08 -27.53 -2.64
N GLU A 82 -16.56 -27.07 -1.48
CA GLU A 82 -17.76 -26.20 -1.46
C GLU A 82 -17.49 -24.80 -2.03
N LEU A 83 -16.24 -24.34 -1.95
CA LEU A 83 -15.81 -23.06 -2.52
C LEU A 83 -15.71 -23.16 -4.04
N ARG A 84 -16.58 -22.43 -4.74
CA ARG A 84 -16.68 -22.45 -6.20
C ARG A 84 -15.34 -22.31 -6.91
N TYR A 85 -14.47 -21.41 -6.47
CA TYR A 85 -13.18 -21.15 -7.11
C TYR A 85 -12.12 -22.24 -6.87
N HIS A 86 -12.19 -22.96 -5.75
CA HIS A 86 -11.34 -24.14 -5.49
C HIS A 86 -11.89 -25.39 -6.18
N ALA A 87 -13.22 -25.53 -6.28
CA ALA A 87 -13.89 -26.66 -6.93
C ALA A 87 -13.46 -26.87 -8.40
N TYR A 88 -13.07 -25.80 -9.11
CA TYR A 88 -12.60 -25.93 -10.50
C TYR A 88 -11.29 -26.72 -10.62
N PHE A 89 -10.47 -26.74 -9.57
CA PHE A 89 -9.19 -27.43 -9.58
C PHE A 89 -9.26 -28.87 -9.04
N MET A 90 -10.46 -29.37 -8.74
CA MET A 90 -10.66 -30.68 -8.11
C MET A 90 -10.07 -31.85 -8.91
N GLU A 91 -10.07 -31.76 -10.23
CA GLU A 91 -9.55 -32.84 -11.10
C GLU A 91 -8.02 -32.78 -11.29
N GLU A 92 -7.38 -31.63 -11.05
CA GLU A 92 -5.96 -31.42 -11.38
C GLU A 92 -5.05 -31.21 -10.18
N ILE A 93 -5.60 -30.78 -9.03
CA ILE A 93 -4.82 -30.35 -7.86
C ILE A 93 -5.35 -31.05 -6.60
N ASP A 94 -4.46 -31.68 -5.84
CA ASP A 94 -4.82 -32.20 -4.52
C ASP A 94 -5.17 -31.06 -3.55
N SER A 95 -6.21 -31.25 -2.74
CA SER A 95 -6.66 -30.26 -1.74
C SER A 95 -5.53 -29.78 -0.81
N SER A 96 -4.58 -30.67 -0.49
CA SER A 96 -3.38 -30.31 0.30
C SER A 96 -2.53 -29.24 -0.37
N MET A 97 -2.34 -29.30 -1.69
CA MET A 97 -1.49 -28.35 -2.42
C MET A 97 -2.14 -26.96 -2.49
N ILE A 98 -3.47 -26.90 -2.57
CA ILE A 98 -4.25 -25.66 -2.45
C ILE A 98 -4.04 -25.02 -1.07
N ILE A 99 -4.20 -25.82 -0.01
CA ILE A 99 -4.03 -25.34 1.37
C ILE A 99 -2.61 -24.78 1.58
N PHE A 100 -1.59 -25.48 1.06
CA PHE A 100 -0.21 -24.99 1.11
C PHE A 100 -0.03 -23.66 0.36
N ALA A 101 -0.56 -23.53 -0.85
CA ALA A 101 -0.47 -22.30 -1.64
C ALA A 101 -1.15 -21.11 -0.92
N ASP A 102 -2.33 -21.33 -0.34
CA ASP A 102 -3.06 -20.30 0.41
C ASP A 102 -2.32 -19.91 1.70
N TRP A 103 -1.67 -20.87 2.39
CA TRP A 103 -0.79 -20.56 3.53
C TRP A 103 0.43 -19.74 3.13
N VAL A 104 1.06 -20.04 2.00
CA VAL A 104 2.19 -19.26 1.48
C VAL A 104 1.73 -17.84 1.12
N ALA A 105 0.50 -17.67 0.60
CA ALA A 105 -0.08 -16.36 0.33
C ALA A 105 -0.33 -15.55 1.62
N VAL A 106 -0.85 -16.19 2.68
CA VAL A 106 -1.02 -15.56 4.00
C VAL A 106 0.32 -15.13 4.58
N LEU A 107 1.36 -15.97 4.48
CA LEU A 107 2.72 -15.64 4.91
C LEU A 107 3.30 -14.48 4.10
N ALA A 108 3.11 -14.45 2.78
CA ALA A 108 3.57 -13.34 1.96
C ALA A 108 2.88 -12.02 2.37
N CYS A 109 1.57 -12.06 2.64
CA CYS A 109 0.82 -10.89 3.08
C CYS A 109 1.24 -10.40 4.47
N SER A 110 1.47 -11.30 5.43
CA SER A 110 1.92 -10.92 6.78
C SER A 110 3.31 -10.31 6.77
N MET A 111 4.22 -10.82 5.94
CA MET A 111 5.56 -10.27 5.73
C MET A 111 5.50 -8.87 5.10
N ALA A 112 4.60 -8.64 4.13
CA ALA A 112 4.36 -7.32 3.55
C ALA A 112 3.81 -6.32 4.59
N ILE A 113 2.87 -6.75 5.44
CA ILE A 113 2.31 -5.94 6.54
C ILE A 113 3.40 -5.54 7.54
N ILE A 114 4.21 -6.50 7.99
CA ILE A 114 5.31 -6.25 8.92
C ILE A 114 6.33 -5.29 8.29
N GLY A 115 6.67 -5.50 7.01
CA GLY A 115 7.57 -4.62 6.26
C GLY A 115 7.05 -3.18 6.14
N LEU A 116 5.74 -3.00 5.90
CA LEU A 116 5.08 -1.69 5.82
C LEU A 116 5.06 -0.94 7.17
N LEU A 117 4.85 -1.67 8.27
CA LEU A 117 4.73 -1.07 9.61
C LEU A 117 6.09 -0.78 10.26
N HIS A 118 7.14 -1.55 9.95
CA HIS A 118 8.46 -1.38 10.56
C HIS A 118 9.39 -0.51 9.69
N LYS A 119 9.71 0.71 10.17
CA LYS A 119 10.57 1.69 9.47
C LYS A 119 12.07 1.29 9.40
N SER A 120 12.46 0.16 9.98
CA SER A 120 13.87 -0.22 10.08
C SER A 120 14.39 -0.81 8.76
N LYS A 121 15.59 -0.38 8.33
CA LYS A 121 16.29 -0.89 7.13
C LYS A 121 16.40 -2.41 7.10
N SER A 122 16.43 -3.08 8.26
CA SER A 122 16.52 -4.53 8.34
C SER A 122 15.27 -5.25 7.81
N HIS A 123 14.09 -4.60 7.88
CA HIS A 123 12.83 -5.20 7.45
C HIS A 123 12.55 -5.00 5.96
N ARG A 124 13.41 -4.25 5.25
CA ARG A 124 13.25 -4.02 3.81
C ARG A 124 13.35 -5.32 3.02
N TRP A 125 14.14 -6.30 3.49
CA TRP A 125 14.15 -7.65 2.90
C TRP A 125 12.77 -8.31 2.93
N LEU A 126 11.88 -7.96 3.88
CA LEU A 126 10.61 -8.67 4.08
C LEU A 126 9.66 -8.32 2.94
N ILE A 127 9.71 -7.06 2.51
CA ILE A 127 8.94 -6.57 1.37
C ILE A 127 9.44 -7.24 0.08
N TRP A 128 10.76 -7.37 -0.10
CA TRP A 128 11.33 -8.11 -1.24
C TRP A 128 10.96 -9.59 -1.22
N TYR A 129 11.06 -10.27 -0.07
CA TYR A 129 10.64 -11.65 0.09
C TYR A 129 9.15 -11.84 -0.18
N SER A 130 8.29 -10.93 0.28
CA SER A 130 6.85 -10.98 -0.03
C SER A 130 6.57 -10.84 -1.52
N CYS A 131 7.35 -10.02 -2.23
CA CYS A 131 7.25 -9.86 -3.68
C CYS A 131 7.70 -11.11 -4.42
N SER A 132 8.84 -11.69 -4.06
CA SER A 132 9.31 -12.95 -4.63
C SER A 132 8.33 -14.10 -4.39
N ALA A 133 7.79 -14.22 -3.17
CA ALA A 133 6.76 -15.20 -2.85
C ALA A 133 5.47 -14.97 -3.65
N GLY A 134 5.04 -13.71 -3.81
CA GLY A 134 3.90 -13.33 -4.63
C GLY A 134 4.08 -13.68 -6.11
N ILE A 135 5.28 -13.50 -6.67
CA ILE A 135 5.60 -13.88 -8.06
C ILE A 135 5.54 -15.41 -8.24
N ILE A 136 6.13 -16.18 -7.32
CA ILE A 136 6.10 -17.64 -7.37
C ILE A 136 4.66 -18.14 -7.30
N LEU A 137 3.84 -17.57 -6.40
CA LEU A 137 2.41 -17.89 -6.30
C LEU A 137 1.64 -17.52 -7.56
N ALA A 138 1.92 -16.36 -8.16
CA ALA A 138 1.27 -15.94 -9.40
C ALA A 138 1.60 -16.89 -10.55
N ILE A 139 2.87 -17.30 -10.70
CA ILE A 139 3.29 -18.29 -11.70
C ILE A 139 2.59 -19.63 -11.44
N PHE A 140 2.56 -20.09 -10.19
CA PHE A 140 1.88 -21.32 -9.79
C PHE A 140 0.40 -21.30 -10.20
N TRP A 141 -0.35 -20.29 -9.79
CA TRP A 141 -1.79 -20.19 -10.11
C TRP A 141 -2.06 -19.97 -11.59
N LEU A 142 -1.23 -19.20 -12.29
CA LEU A 142 -1.36 -18.97 -13.73
C LEU A 142 -1.09 -20.25 -14.52
N TYR A 143 -0.12 -21.06 -14.11
CA TYR A 143 0.16 -22.36 -14.70
C TYR A 143 -1.06 -23.29 -14.66
N TYR A 144 -1.70 -23.43 -13.48
CA TYR A 144 -2.90 -24.26 -13.35
C TYR A 144 -4.14 -23.64 -14.04
N MET A 145 -4.23 -22.30 -14.09
CA MET A 145 -5.30 -21.64 -14.86
C MET A 145 -5.21 -21.88 -16.37
N LEU A 146 -3.99 -22.00 -16.92
CA LEU A 146 -3.80 -22.33 -18.33
C LEU A 146 -4.03 -23.81 -18.65
N ARG A 147 -3.91 -24.68 -17.64
CA ARG A 147 -4.12 -26.12 -17.79
C ARG A 147 -5.60 -26.51 -17.80
N LEU A 148 -6.44 -25.69 -17.17
CA LEU A 148 -7.90 -25.83 -17.19
C LEU A 148 -8.48 -25.76 -18.63
N PRO A 149 -9.44 -26.63 -18.98
CA PRO A 149 -10.01 -26.71 -20.33
C PRO A 149 -10.85 -25.48 -20.72
N LYS A 150 -11.26 -24.66 -19.74
CA LYS A 150 -11.94 -23.37 -19.96
C LYS A 150 -11.30 -22.31 -19.08
N PHE A 151 -10.76 -21.27 -19.71
CA PHE A 151 -10.23 -20.11 -19.00
C PHE A 151 -11.37 -19.34 -18.31
N ARG A 152 -11.31 -19.21 -16.98
CA ARG A 152 -12.38 -18.56 -16.19
C ARG A 152 -11.83 -17.33 -15.46
N TRP A 153 -12.28 -16.16 -15.90
CA TRP A 153 -11.86 -14.86 -15.36
C TRP A 153 -12.20 -14.66 -13.87
N ASP A 154 -13.19 -15.37 -13.34
CA ASP A 154 -13.58 -15.30 -11.93
C ASP A 154 -12.46 -15.69 -10.94
N VAL A 155 -11.45 -16.44 -11.41
CA VAL A 155 -10.36 -17.00 -10.60
C VAL A 155 -9.09 -16.15 -10.73
N ILE A 156 -9.12 -15.08 -11.55
CA ILE A 156 -7.95 -14.24 -11.82
C ILE A 156 -7.45 -13.48 -10.58
N TRP A 157 -8.30 -13.29 -9.58
CA TRP A 157 -7.87 -12.65 -8.34
C TRP A 157 -6.92 -13.52 -7.50
N LEU A 158 -6.86 -14.85 -7.68
CA LEU A 158 -5.91 -15.72 -6.96
C LEU A 158 -4.44 -15.40 -7.30
N PRO A 159 -4.01 -15.37 -8.58
CA PRO A 159 -2.65 -14.99 -8.92
C PRO A 159 -2.38 -13.50 -8.70
N PHE A 160 -3.36 -12.63 -9.01
CA PHE A 160 -3.15 -11.19 -8.97
C PHE A 160 -3.32 -10.57 -7.58
N GLY A 161 -3.99 -11.23 -6.63
CA GLY A 161 -4.21 -10.70 -5.28
C GLY A 161 -2.91 -10.55 -4.49
N PRO A 162 -2.18 -11.65 -4.20
CA PRO A 162 -0.91 -11.61 -3.47
C PRO A 162 0.16 -10.82 -4.24
N LEU A 163 0.21 -10.96 -5.57
CA LEU A 163 1.14 -10.22 -6.42
C LEU A 163 0.86 -8.72 -6.39
N GLY A 164 -0.40 -8.31 -6.55
CA GLY A 164 -0.83 -6.92 -6.50
C GLY A 164 -0.60 -6.31 -5.12
N GLY A 165 -0.90 -7.05 -4.05
CA GLY A 165 -0.63 -6.63 -2.68
C GLY A 165 0.87 -6.41 -2.42
N ALA A 166 1.72 -7.33 -2.85
CA ALA A 166 3.16 -7.21 -2.70
C ALA A 166 3.74 -6.08 -3.58
N ALA A 167 3.32 -5.97 -4.83
CA ALA A 167 3.75 -4.89 -5.73
C ALA A 167 3.34 -3.50 -5.22
N LEU A 168 2.10 -3.38 -4.73
CA LEU A 168 1.60 -2.14 -4.13
C LEU A 168 2.37 -1.79 -2.85
N SER A 169 2.72 -2.78 -2.02
CA SER A 169 3.54 -2.55 -0.83
C SER A 169 4.95 -2.05 -1.15
N LEU A 170 5.59 -2.58 -2.20
CA LEU A 170 6.88 -2.09 -2.70
C LEU A 170 6.76 -0.67 -3.26
N TYR A 171 5.70 -0.41 -4.04
CA TYR A 171 5.47 0.91 -4.63
C TYR A 171 5.28 1.98 -3.55
N VAL A 172 4.46 1.69 -2.54
CA VAL A 172 4.23 2.59 -1.41
C VAL A 172 5.52 2.81 -0.61
N ASP A 173 6.31 1.77 -0.35
CA ASP A 173 7.59 1.94 0.36
C ASP A 173 8.57 2.81 -0.45
N HIS A 174 8.66 2.59 -1.76
CA HIS A 174 9.51 3.38 -2.65
C HIS A 174 9.11 4.86 -2.66
N LEU A 175 7.81 5.14 -2.88
CA LEU A 175 7.27 6.50 -2.95
C LEU A 175 7.48 7.27 -1.64
N LEU A 176 7.33 6.59 -0.50
CA LEU A 176 7.57 7.19 0.81
C LEU A 176 9.05 7.45 1.08
N ASN A 177 9.94 6.58 0.59
CA ASN A 177 11.38 6.78 0.71
C ASN A 177 11.87 7.93 -0.18
N GLU A 178 11.41 7.99 -1.43
CA GLU A 178 11.74 9.07 -2.38
C GLU A 178 11.30 10.43 -1.84
N SER A 179 10.05 10.54 -1.39
CA SER A 179 9.54 11.76 -0.77
C SER A 179 10.40 12.20 0.42
N SER A 180 10.93 11.26 1.22
CA SER A 180 11.79 11.60 2.37
C SER A 180 13.17 12.09 1.97
N GLU A 181 13.68 11.59 0.84
CA GLU A 181 14.94 12.05 0.27
C GLU A 181 14.81 13.45 -0.33
N GLU A 182 13.69 13.75 -0.98
CA GLU A 182 13.41 15.09 -1.52
C GLU A 182 13.34 16.14 -0.41
N VAL A 183 12.62 15.87 0.68
CA VAL A 183 12.56 16.80 1.81
C VAL A 183 13.92 16.95 2.50
N ARG A 184 14.71 15.88 2.59
CA ARG A 184 16.10 15.95 3.06
C ARG A 184 16.99 16.79 2.14
N LYS A 185 16.83 16.68 0.82
CA LYS A 185 17.54 17.51 -0.17
C LYS A 185 17.15 18.98 0.00
N LEU A 186 15.86 19.27 0.15
CA LEU A 186 15.33 20.62 0.38
C LEU A 186 15.97 21.27 1.62
N ARG A 187 16.03 20.54 2.74
CA ARG A 187 16.74 20.97 3.96
C ARG A 187 18.25 21.18 3.71
N SER A 188 18.89 20.31 2.93
CA SER A 188 20.32 20.45 2.62
C SER A 188 20.63 21.69 1.77
N TYR A 189 19.76 22.04 0.82
CA TYR A 189 19.92 23.25 0.01
C TYR A 189 19.74 24.52 0.85
N MET A 190 18.80 24.51 1.78
CA MET A 190 18.61 25.60 2.74
C MET A 190 19.86 25.83 3.60
N TYR A 191 20.48 24.76 4.13
CA TYR A 191 21.72 24.88 4.89
C TYR A 191 22.91 25.31 4.03
N ALA A 192 23.03 24.82 2.80
CA ALA A 192 24.09 25.21 1.87
C ALA A 192 23.99 26.71 1.50
N TYR A 193 22.77 27.22 1.30
CA TYR A 193 22.53 28.63 1.06
C TYR A 193 22.88 29.50 2.28
N LYS A 194 22.53 29.05 3.50
CA LYS A 194 22.85 29.78 4.75
C LYS A 194 24.35 29.79 5.09
N ALA A 195 25.13 28.87 4.52
CA ALA A 195 26.58 28.76 4.71
C ALA A 195 27.41 29.52 3.66
N SER A 196 26.77 29.97 2.57
CA SER A 196 27.31 30.86 1.54
C SER A 196 27.18 32.32 1.93
#